data_AF-A0A317XY07-F1
#
_entry.id   AF-A0A317XY07-F1
#
_cell.length_a   1.000
_cell.length_b   1.000
_cell.length_c   1.000
_cell.angle_alpha   90.00
_cell.angle_beta   90.00
_cell.angle_gamma   90.00
#
_symmetry.space_group_name_H-M   'P 1'
#
loop_
_entity.id
_entity.type
_entity.pdbx_description
1 polymer ?
#
loop_
_entity_poly.entity_id
_entity_poly.type
_entity_poly.pdbx_seq_one_letter_code
_entity_poly.pdbx_strand_id
1 'polypeptide(L)'
;GPNEPLAEPRRSIVKRPDERNLGERDPYSIKRIAEGTSEPIRSGAIVRAVPFAAPYARSGVVLDQPPSLRDWIPAGPFRFPTYQWLYVFVGHSLIAAVISGSINFGVAVARFRTAPTVDLWHLNRNTVLGGLGVTVLIQQVVTFLITSSLAHGDIAKGPIGPLRRPWPPLLHLPSTPSPQGHWLGTKLKSQVEQDGIPCRMGPKIPERGASAFKSWMWWFVRAVLTGSERNDVFGAGLSWRQRVERVLWTAVQGFFLGCLSFPLFWGVSVAIMAPIYGNRDFANNGTWIPIIATLLFGALLGMLTNPFFALMALGAESNVRRCYPELDMWKPFGGDHDTMEFRRTYNV
;
A
#
# COMPACT_ATOMS: atom_id res chain seq x y z
N GLY A 1 -28.85 -23.24 -0.10
CA GLY A 1 -29.22 -22.15 -1.03
C GLY A 1 -27.96 -21.65 -1.71
N PRO A 2 -28.02 -20.93 -2.84
CA PRO A 2 -26.80 -20.37 -3.41
C PRO A 2 -26.18 -19.47 -2.34
N ASN A 3 -25.01 -19.85 -1.85
CA ASN A 3 -24.30 -19.11 -0.81
C ASN A 3 -24.22 -17.65 -1.27
N GLU A 4 -24.77 -16.74 -0.46
CA GLU A 4 -24.67 -15.31 -0.72
C GLU A 4 -23.17 -15.04 -0.94
N PRO A 5 -22.74 -14.53 -2.12
CA PRO A 5 -21.31 -14.38 -2.43
C PRO A 5 -20.59 -13.42 -1.46
N LEU A 6 -21.36 -12.79 -0.57
CA LEU A 6 -20.96 -11.90 0.51
C LEU A 6 -21.14 -12.51 1.91
N ALA A 7 -21.49 -13.79 2.08
CA ALA A 7 -21.64 -14.39 3.42
C ALA A 7 -20.27 -14.67 4.06
N GLU A 8 -19.36 -15.32 3.32
CA GLU A 8 -18.04 -15.72 3.82
C GLU A 8 -16.88 -15.08 3.03
N PRO A 9 -15.75 -14.78 3.70
CA PRO A 9 -14.59 -14.19 3.04
C PRO A 9 -13.91 -15.27 2.20
N ARG A 10 -13.76 -15.05 0.90
CA ARG A 10 -13.01 -15.99 0.05
C ARG A 10 -11.54 -15.94 0.46
N ARG A 11 -11.03 -17.07 0.95
CA ARG A 11 -9.65 -17.23 1.47
C ARG A 11 -8.72 -17.65 0.35
N SER A 12 -7.45 -17.26 0.44
CA SER A 12 -6.34 -17.61 -0.45
C SER A 12 -6.60 -17.36 -1.94
N ILE A 13 -5.80 -16.50 -2.54
CA ILE A 13 -5.91 -16.18 -3.96
C ILE A 13 -4.78 -16.84 -4.73
N VAL A 14 -5.13 -17.85 -5.53
CA VAL A 14 -4.20 -18.36 -6.53
C VAL A 14 -3.95 -17.28 -7.58
N LYS A 15 -2.68 -16.88 -7.76
CA LYS A 15 -2.29 -15.98 -8.85
C LYS A 15 -2.70 -16.58 -10.19
N ARG A 16 -3.37 -15.79 -11.04
CA ARG A 16 -3.78 -16.23 -12.38
C ARG A 16 -2.54 -16.54 -13.23
N PRO A 17 -2.62 -17.46 -14.22
CA PRO A 17 -1.47 -17.83 -15.04
C PRO A 17 -0.78 -16.63 -15.69
N ASP A 18 -1.56 -15.64 -16.12
CA ASP A 18 -1.06 -14.41 -16.73
C ASP A 18 -0.35 -13.46 -15.74
N GLU A 19 -0.53 -13.64 -14.43
CA GLU A 19 0.07 -12.82 -13.38
C GLU A 19 1.29 -13.47 -12.73
N ARG A 20 1.58 -14.74 -13.06
CA ARG A 20 2.72 -15.49 -12.50
C ARG A 20 4.05 -15.15 -13.14
N ASN A 21 4.05 -14.68 -14.38
CA ASN A 21 5.29 -14.47 -15.16
C ASN A 21 5.50 -12.99 -15.49
N LEU A 22 5.42 -12.10 -14.50
CA LEU A 22 5.59 -10.65 -14.71
C LEU A 22 6.99 -10.28 -15.19
N GLY A 23 8.03 -11.01 -14.78
CA GLY A 23 9.40 -10.79 -15.23
C GLY A 23 9.60 -11.04 -16.72
N GLU A 24 8.86 -11.99 -17.32
CA GLU A 24 8.91 -12.27 -18.76
C GLU A 24 8.25 -11.15 -19.60
N ARG A 25 7.37 -10.37 -18.97
CA ARG A 25 6.62 -9.27 -19.59
C ARG A 25 7.23 -7.91 -19.35
N ASP A 26 8.37 -7.87 -18.64
CA ASP A 26 9.12 -6.64 -18.43
C ASP A 26 9.64 -6.13 -19.78
N PRO A 27 9.24 -4.94 -20.25
CA PRO A 27 9.72 -4.39 -21.51
C PRO A 27 11.24 -4.17 -21.54
N TYR A 28 11.90 -4.16 -20.37
CA TYR A 28 13.34 -3.98 -20.25
C TYR A 28 14.08 -5.27 -19.85
N SER A 29 13.44 -6.43 -19.98
CA SER A 29 14.11 -7.71 -19.74
C SER A 29 15.25 -7.90 -20.74
N ILE A 30 16.45 -8.26 -20.25
CA ILE A 30 17.64 -8.55 -21.07
C ILE A 30 17.31 -9.58 -22.15
N LYS A 31 16.47 -10.57 -21.84
CA LYS A 31 16.02 -11.59 -22.78
C LYS A 31 15.26 -11.00 -23.97
N ARG A 32 14.37 -10.03 -23.75
CA ARG A 32 13.64 -9.32 -24.84
C ARG A 32 14.56 -8.43 -25.67
N ILE A 33 15.52 -7.76 -25.03
CA ILE A 33 16.49 -6.92 -25.74
C ILE A 33 17.37 -7.80 -26.65
N ALA A 34 17.79 -8.96 -26.15
CA ALA A 34 18.61 -9.91 -26.89
C ALA A 34 17.84 -10.60 -28.04
N GLU A 35 16.56 -10.89 -27.86
CA GLU A 35 15.74 -11.56 -28.88
C GLU A 35 15.27 -10.62 -30.01
N GLY A 36 15.48 -9.30 -29.91
CA GLY A 36 15.09 -8.33 -30.94
C GLY A 36 13.58 -8.31 -31.26
N THR A 37 12.78 -9.04 -30.48
CA THR A 37 11.37 -9.29 -30.74
C THR A 37 10.54 -8.13 -30.20
N SER A 38 10.35 -7.12 -31.04
CA SER A 38 9.17 -6.24 -31.01
C SER A 38 7.96 -6.88 -31.72
N GLU A 39 7.94 -8.20 -31.89
CA GLU A 39 6.93 -8.93 -32.64
C GLU A 39 5.55 -8.91 -31.92
N PRO A 40 4.46 -8.61 -32.63
CA PRO A 40 3.12 -8.59 -32.08
C PRO A 40 2.68 -10.01 -31.76
N ILE A 41 2.44 -10.28 -30.48
CA ILE A 41 2.03 -11.58 -29.96
C ILE A 41 0.71 -11.97 -30.61
N ARG A 42 0.74 -12.93 -31.54
CA ARG A 42 -0.44 -13.53 -32.16
C ARG A 42 -1.05 -14.60 -31.24
N SER A 43 -2.39 -14.61 -31.26
CA SER A 43 -3.35 -15.56 -30.68
C SER A 43 -3.81 -15.32 -29.23
N GLY A 44 -4.95 -14.62 -29.11
CA GLY A 44 -5.95 -14.79 -28.04
C GLY A 44 -5.67 -14.19 -26.66
N ALA A 45 -4.43 -14.15 -26.19
CA ALA A 45 -4.07 -13.61 -24.88
C ALA A 45 -3.27 -12.31 -25.03
N ILE A 46 -3.86 -11.17 -24.64
CA ILE A 46 -3.20 -9.87 -24.68
C ILE A 46 -2.05 -9.86 -23.65
N VAL A 47 -0.83 -10.19 -24.09
CA VAL A 47 0.36 -10.13 -23.24
C VAL A 47 0.86 -8.68 -23.21
N ARG A 48 0.42 -7.97 -22.18
CA ARG A 48 0.67 -6.55 -21.99
C ARG A 48 2.01 -6.32 -21.27
N ALA A 49 2.83 -5.39 -21.77
CA ALA A 49 4.04 -4.93 -21.08
C ALA A 49 3.70 -4.25 -19.74
N VAL A 50 4.57 -4.40 -18.76
CA VAL A 50 4.29 -4.00 -17.39
C VAL A 50 4.93 -2.62 -17.10
N PRO A 51 4.16 -1.59 -16.68
CA PRO A 51 4.69 -0.29 -16.23
C PRO A 51 5.52 -0.37 -14.94
N PHE A 52 6.10 0.75 -14.51
CA PHE A 52 6.94 0.82 -13.31
C PHE A 52 6.23 0.38 -12.03
N ALA A 53 6.98 -0.32 -11.18
CA ALA A 53 6.48 -0.97 -9.96
C ALA A 53 5.35 -1.99 -10.21
N ALA A 54 5.12 -2.34 -11.48
CA ALA A 54 4.27 -3.40 -11.99
C ALA A 54 2.78 -3.34 -11.60
N PRO A 55 1.96 -2.53 -12.30
CA PRO A 55 0.51 -2.70 -12.30
C PRO A 55 0.11 -3.92 -13.14
N TYR A 56 -0.82 -4.73 -12.63
CA TYR A 56 -1.34 -5.89 -13.36
C TYR A 56 -2.12 -5.44 -14.60
N ALA A 57 -2.22 -6.31 -15.62
CA ALA A 57 -2.95 -5.99 -16.85
C ALA A 57 -4.41 -5.59 -16.57
N ARG A 58 -5.01 -6.17 -15.52
CA ARG A 58 -6.39 -5.96 -15.08
C ARG A 58 -6.53 -4.88 -13.98
N SER A 59 -5.46 -4.15 -13.67
CA SER A 59 -5.48 -3.03 -12.71
C SER A 59 -5.78 -1.71 -13.39
N GLY A 60 -6.20 -0.73 -12.58
CA GLY A 60 -6.42 0.64 -13.01
C GLY A 60 -7.87 0.97 -13.31
N VAL A 61 -8.79 0.25 -12.68
CA VAL A 61 -10.22 0.52 -12.72
C VAL A 61 -10.48 1.94 -12.21
N VAL A 62 -11.31 2.67 -12.95
CA VAL A 62 -11.76 4.01 -12.55
C VAL A 62 -13.27 4.06 -12.50
N LEU A 63 -13.83 4.29 -11.31
CA LEU A 63 -15.27 4.35 -11.09
C LEU A 63 -15.82 5.76 -11.39
N ASP A 64 -17.07 5.82 -11.84
CA ASP A 64 -17.74 7.09 -12.15
C ASP A 64 -18.24 7.83 -10.92
N GLN A 65 -18.56 7.08 -9.86
CA GLN A 65 -19.16 7.65 -8.67
C GLN A 65 -18.11 7.88 -7.59
N PRO A 66 -18.07 9.09 -6.98
CA PRO A 66 -17.24 9.33 -5.81
C PRO A 66 -17.75 8.50 -4.61
N PRO A 67 -16.88 8.19 -3.65
CA PRO A 67 -17.25 7.41 -2.47
C PRO A 67 -18.18 8.20 -1.56
N SER A 68 -19.15 7.51 -0.98
CA SER A 68 -19.93 8.01 0.16
C SER A 68 -19.14 7.82 1.46
N LEU A 69 -19.55 8.49 2.55
CA LEU A 69 -18.95 8.27 3.87
C LEU A 69 -19.06 6.81 4.33
N ARG A 70 -20.09 6.09 3.89
CA ARG A 70 -20.27 4.67 4.22
C ARG A 70 -19.21 3.79 3.55
N ASP A 71 -18.67 4.17 2.40
CA ASP A 71 -17.64 3.41 1.69
C ASP A 71 -16.26 3.50 2.37
N TRP A 72 -16.07 4.47 3.27
CA TRP A 72 -14.85 4.58 4.08
C TRP A 72 -14.82 3.57 5.23
N ILE A 73 -15.97 3.00 5.60
CA ILE A 73 -16.03 1.91 6.57
C ILE A 73 -15.57 0.64 5.85
N PRO A 74 -14.48 -0.02 6.30
CA PRO A 74 -13.97 -1.21 5.63
C PRO A 74 -15.06 -2.29 5.47
N ALA A 75 -15.37 -2.62 4.21
CA ALA A 75 -16.48 -3.53 3.88
C ALA A 75 -16.09 -5.00 4.11
N GLY A 76 -16.32 -5.46 5.34
CA GLY A 76 -16.40 -6.87 5.77
C GLY A 76 -15.11 -7.70 5.73
N PRO A 77 -15.09 -8.86 6.43
CA PRO A 77 -15.74 -9.17 7.71
C PRO A 77 -15.02 -8.55 8.94
N PHE A 78 -15.34 -7.30 9.31
CA PHE A 78 -14.89 -6.72 10.58
C PHE A 78 -15.87 -6.95 11.74
N ARG A 79 -16.62 -8.05 11.72
CA ARG A 79 -17.48 -8.41 12.85
C ARG A 79 -16.63 -9.13 13.89
N PHE A 80 -16.66 -8.66 15.12
CA PHE A 80 -16.08 -9.42 16.23
C PHE A 80 -16.93 -10.68 16.48
N PRO A 81 -16.34 -11.86 16.76
CA PRO A 81 -14.92 -12.22 16.69
C PRO A 81 -14.60 -13.01 15.41
N THR A 82 -14.34 -12.34 14.29
CA THR A 82 -13.87 -13.02 13.06
C THR A 82 -12.33 -13.06 13.02
N TYR A 83 -11.74 -14.08 12.38
CA TYR A 83 -10.28 -14.18 12.19
C TYR A 83 -9.64 -12.92 11.58
N GLN A 84 -10.33 -12.25 10.66
CA GLN A 84 -9.83 -11.02 10.05
C GLN A 84 -9.80 -9.84 11.01
N TRP A 85 -10.74 -9.79 11.96
CA TRP A 85 -10.70 -8.82 13.06
C TRP A 85 -9.50 -9.10 13.96
N LEU A 86 -9.27 -10.35 14.37
CA LEU A 86 -8.10 -10.73 15.18
C LEU A 86 -6.79 -10.42 14.43
N TYR A 87 -6.72 -10.71 13.14
CA TYR A 87 -5.55 -10.42 12.33
C TYR A 87 -5.22 -8.92 12.30
N VAL A 88 -6.21 -8.06 12.06
CA VAL A 88 -5.99 -6.61 11.97
C VAL A 88 -5.74 -5.98 13.35
N PHE A 89 -6.56 -6.30 14.36
CA PHE A 89 -6.50 -5.65 15.67
C PHE A 89 -5.49 -6.30 16.64
N VAL A 90 -5.33 -7.61 16.63
CA VAL A 90 -4.34 -8.28 17.49
C VAL A 90 -3.00 -8.36 16.77
N GLY A 91 -2.98 -8.93 15.56
CA GLY A 91 -1.75 -9.11 14.79
C GLY A 91 -1.13 -7.78 14.34
N HIS A 92 -1.89 -6.99 13.61
CA HIS A 92 -1.41 -5.72 13.07
C HIS A 92 -1.57 -4.53 14.01
N SER A 93 -1.99 -4.69 15.27
CA SER A 93 -1.97 -3.57 16.23
C SER A 93 -1.21 -3.94 17.50
N LEU A 94 -1.67 -4.91 18.29
CA LEU A 94 -0.99 -5.24 19.55
C LEU A 94 0.40 -5.85 19.35
N ILE A 95 0.55 -6.86 18.49
CA ILE A 95 1.85 -7.47 18.21
C ILE A 95 2.78 -6.45 17.51
N ALA A 96 2.23 -5.68 16.56
CA ALA A 96 2.95 -4.59 15.92
C ALA A 96 3.47 -3.55 16.94
N ALA A 97 2.67 -3.18 17.95
CA ALA A 97 3.06 -2.26 19.01
C ALA A 97 4.26 -2.79 19.81
N VAL A 98 4.23 -4.07 20.18
CA VAL A 98 5.33 -4.70 20.92
C VAL A 98 6.62 -4.69 20.09
N ILE A 99 6.54 -5.09 18.81
CA ILE A 99 7.70 -5.12 17.91
C ILE A 99 8.25 -3.71 17.69
N SER A 100 7.40 -2.76 17.29
CA SER A 100 7.80 -1.38 17.02
C SER A 100 8.34 -0.68 18.26
N GLY A 101 7.71 -0.89 19.42
CA GLY A 101 8.18 -0.38 20.70
C GLY A 101 9.55 -0.95 21.08
N SER A 102 9.76 -2.26 20.89
CA SER A 102 11.02 -2.95 21.21
C SER A 102 12.18 -2.48 20.32
N ILE A 103 11.95 -2.30 19.02
CA ILE A 103 12.98 -1.78 18.09
C ILE A 103 13.35 -0.34 18.49
N ASN A 104 12.35 0.52 18.71
CA ASN A 104 12.59 1.90 19.11
C ASN A 104 13.29 1.99 20.47
N PHE A 105 12.94 1.13 21.42
CA PHE A 105 13.63 1.00 22.69
C PHE A 105 15.10 0.65 22.50
N GLY A 106 15.43 -0.35 21.68
CA GLY A 106 16.81 -0.74 21.39
C GLY A 106 17.63 0.41 20.79
N VAL A 107 17.06 1.13 19.81
CA VAL A 107 17.69 2.32 19.21
C VAL A 107 17.88 3.42 20.26
N ALA A 108 16.88 3.66 21.11
CA ALA A 108 16.94 4.67 22.15
C ALA A 108 17.98 4.33 23.23
N VAL A 109 18.10 3.06 23.64
CA VAL A 109 19.14 2.59 24.55
C VAL A 109 20.52 2.84 23.93
N ALA A 110 20.73 2.40 22.69
CA ALA A 110 22.00 2.58 21.99
C ALA A 110 22.38 4.07 21.87
N ARG A 111 21.40 4.94 21.60
CA ARG A 111 21.62 6.38 21.44
C ARG A 111 21.84 7.11 22.77
N PHE A 112 20.94 6.94 23.73
CA PHE A 112 20.91 7.78 24.93
C PHE A 112 21.88 7.29 26.02
N ARG A 113 22.28 6.01 26.01
CA ARG A 113 23.31 5.52 26.96
C ARG A 113 24.72 5.89 26.58
N THR A 114 24.96 6.21 25.31
CA THR A 114 26.30 6.55 24.79
C THR A 114 26.49 8.04 24.56
N ALA A 115 25.41 8.84 24.64
CA ALA A 115 25.45 10.27 24.36
C ALA A 115 25.97 11.08 25.56
N PRO A 116 26.87 12.06 25.35
CA PRO A 116 27.40 12.90 26.41
C PRO A 116 26.40 13.96 26.91
N THR A 117 25.47 14.39 26.07
CA THR A 117 24.38 15.31 26.42
C THR A 117 23.11 14.90 25.68
N VAL A 118 21.95 15.02 26.35
CA VAL A 118 20.65 14.66 25.79
C VAL A 118 19.64 15.71 26.21
N ASP A 119 19.25 16.56 25.26
CA ASP A 119 18.29 17.63 25.48
C ASP A 119 16.94 17.28 24.85
N LEU A 120 15.91 18.04 25.21
CA LEU A 120 14.59 17.84 24.63
C LEU A 120 14.51 18.34 23.17
N TRP A 121 14.98 19.56 22.87
CA TRP A 121 14.72 20.25 21.60
C TRP A 121 15.87 21.08 20.99
N HIS A 122 17.00 21.30 21.68
CA HIS A 122 18.13 22.05 21.11
C HIS A 122 18.80 21.30 19.95
N LEU A 123 18.60 21.78 18.72
CA LEU A 123 19.04 21.12 17.48
C LEU A 123 20.56 20.89 17.38
N ASN A 124 21.37 21.65 18.14
CA ASN A 124 22.82 21.49 18.20
C ASN A 124 23.28 20.31 19.09
N ARG A 125 22.35 19.63 19.76
CA ARG A 125 22.60 18.48 20.65
C ARG A 125 21.75 17.29 20.24
N ASN A 126 21.98 16.14 20.87
CA ASN A 126 21.10 14.98 20.70
C ASN A 126 19.73 15.28 21.30
N THR A 127 18.72 15.44 20.43
CA THR A 127 17.36 15.76 20.85
C THR A 127 16.47 14.54 20.92
N VAL A 128 15.70 14.44 22.02
CA VAL A 128 14.64 13.43 22.14
C VAL A 128 13.55 13.70 21.11
N LEU A 129 13.05 14.94 21.00
CA LEU A 129 11.97 15.28 20.07
C LEU A 129 12.39 15.17 18.59
N GLY A 130 13.65 15.49 18.26
CA GLY A 130 14.17 15.27 16.91
C GLY A 130 14.24 13.78 16.57
N GLY A 131 14.64 12.94 17.54
CA GLY A 131 14.57 11.48 17.41
C GLY A 131 13.16 10.98 17.13
N LEU A 132 12.17 11.40 17.93
CA LEU A 132 10.77 11.01 17.73
C LEU A 132 10.24 11.46 16.35
N GLY A 133 10.62 12.66 15.90
CA GLY A 133 10.20 13.16 14.58
C GLY A 133 10.74 12.31 13.43
N VAL A 134 12.03 11.98 13.46
CA VAL A 134 12.65 11.09 12.47
C VAL A 134 12.04 9.68 12.54
N THR A 135 11.74 9.18 13.74
CA THR A 135 11.06 7.89 13.93
C THR A 135 9.75 7.84 13.16
N VAL A 136 8.92 8.89 13.16
CA VAL A 136 7.66 8.87 12.39
C VAL A 136 7.92 8.57 10.91
N LEU A 137 8.88 9.25 10.30
CA LEU A 137 9.12 9.13 8.87
C LEU A 137 9.72 7.76 8.53
N ILE A 138 10.79 7.35 9.24
CA ILE A 138 11.50 6.10 8.95
C ILE A 138 10.64 4.88 9.30
N GLN A 139 9.99 4.88 10.47
CA GLN A 139 9.15 3.77 10.88
C GLN A 139 8.01 3.56 9.89
N GLN A 140 7.35 4.63 9.42
CA GLN A 140 6.23 4.48 8.48
C GLN A 140 6.67 3.91 7.13
N VAL A 141 7.86 4.26 6.64
CA VAL A 141 8.47 3.64 5.44
C VAL A 141 8.68 2.14 5.63
N VAL A 142 9.38 1.76 6.70
CA VAL A 142 9.74 0.36 6.97
C VAL A 142 8.50 -0.49 7.28
N THR A 143 7.61 0.04 8.11
CA THR A 143 6.36 -0.61 8.47
C THR A 143 5.48 -0.81 7.24
N PHE A 144 5.30 0.20 6.39
CA PHE A 144 4.45 0.04 5.20
C PHE A 144 5.02 -1.00 4.23
N LEU A 145 6.35 -1.06 4.07
CA LEU A 145 7.04 -2.11 3.30
C LEU A 145 6.76 -3.52 3.86
N ILE A 146 6.96 -3.71 5.16
CA ILE A 146 6.81 -5.01 5.82
C ILE A 146 5.34 -5.43 5.85
N THR A 147 4.47 -4.59 6.39
CA THR A 147 3.04 -4.90 6.58
C THR A 147 2.33 -5.14 5.26
N SER A 148 2.58 -4.31 4.24
CA SER A 148 1.96 -4.53 2.93
C SER A 148 2.43 -5.83 2.30
N SER A 149 3.73 -6.16 2.39
CA SER A 149 4.26 -7.39 1.82
C SER A 149 3.74 -8.63 2.54
N LEU A 150 3.69 -8.61 3.88
CA LEU A 150 3.13 -9.70 4.68
C LEU A 150 1.65 -9.90 4.38
N ALA A 151 0.85 -8.83 4.36
CA ALA A 151 -0.57 -8.92 4.08
C ALA A 151 -0.86 -9.44 2.66
N HIS A 152 -0.10 -9.03 1.64
CA HIS A 152 -0.23 -9.60 0.31
C HIS A 152 0.17 -11.09 0.27
N GLY A 153 1.21 -11.47 1.01
CA GLY A 153 1.61 -12.87 1.18
C GLY A 153 0.52 -13.73 1.83
N ASP A 154 -0.07 -13.22 2.90
CA ASP A 154 -1.15 -13.88 3.66
C ASP A 154 -2.45 -13.97 2.86
N ILE A 155 -2.75 -12.99 2.01
CA ILE A 155 -3.89 -13.07 1.07
C ILE A 155 -3.63 -14.13 -0.01
N ALA A 156 -2.39 -14.23 -0.50
CA ALA A 156 -2.06 -15.17 -1.57
C ALA A 156 -2.02 -16.62 -1.06
N LYS A 157 -1.37 -16.87 0.07
CA LYS A 157 -1.06 -18.22 0.57
C LYS A 157 -1.72 -18.57 1.91
N GLY A 158 -2.12 -17.55 2.65
CA GLY A 158 -2.53 -17.67 4.04
C GLY A 158 -4.04 -17.83 4.23
N PRO A 159 -4.48 -17.86 5.49
CA PRO A 159 -5.86 -18.13 5.86
C PRO A 159 -6.80 -16.94 5.68
N ILE A 160 -6.31 -15.80 5.18
CA ILE A 160 -7.02 -14.52 5.20
C ILE A 160 -7.44 -14.12 3.79
N GLY A 161 -8.69 -13.68 3.67
CA GLY A 161 -9.23 -13.13 2.43
C GLY A 161 -9.09 -11.61 2.35
N PRO A 162 -9.14 -11.02 1.15
CA PRO A 162 -9.20 -9.57 0.98
C PRO A 162 -10.54 -9.00 1.47
N LEU A 163 -10.60 -7.67 1.55
CA LEU A 163 -11.85 -6.95 1.78
C LEU A 163 -12.84 -7.20 0.65
N ARG A 164 -14.14 -7.02 0.94
CA ARG A 164 -15.19 -7.18 -0.08
C ARG A 164 -15.25 -6.01 -1.05
N ARG A 165 -14.67 -4.87 -0.68
CA ARG A 165 -14.55 -3.70 -1.55
C ARG A 165 -13.16 -3.11 -1.42
N PRO A 166 -12.67 -2.43 -2.47
CA PRO A 166 -11.38 -1.76 -2.43
C PRO A 166 -11.36 -0.69 -1.33
N TRP A 167 -10.26 -0.61 -0.60
CA TRP A 167 -10.10 0.34 0.49
C TRP A 167 -8.66 0.91 0.53
N PRO A 168 -8.50 2.22 0.72
CA PRO A 168 -9.53 3.27 0.74
C PRO A 168 -10.32 3.39 -0.58
N PRO A 169 -11.55 3.93 -0.57
CA PRO A 169 -12.45 3.91 -1.72
C PRO A 169 -12.12 5.01 -2.75
N LEU A 170 -10.88 5.01 -3.24
CA LEU A 170 -10.30 6.04 -4.10
C LEU A 170 -10.29 5.68 -5.59
N LEU A 171 -10.98 4.61 -5.98
CA LEU A 171 -11.02 4.17 -7.38
C LEU A 171 -11.68 5.18 -8.34
N HIS A 172 -12.41 6.17 -7.83
CA HIS A 172 -12.93 7.27 -8.65
C HIS A 172 -11.86 8.26 -9.13
N LEU A 173 -10.66 8.23 -8.52
CA LEU A 173 -9.51 9.03 -8.93
C LEU A 173 -8.78 8.36 -10.10
N PRO A 174 -8.00 9.09 -10.91
CA PRO A 174 -7.30 8.52 -12.06
C PRO A 174 -6.27 7.47 -11.65
N SER A 175 -6.22 6.35 -12.37
CA SER A 175 -5.21 5.29 -12.16
C SER A 175 -3.88 5.56 -12.86
N THR A 176 -3.87 6.51 -13.80
CA THR A 176 -2.69 6.95 -14.56
C THR A 176 -2.63 8.49 -14.56
N PRO A 177 -1.44 9.13 -14.53
CA PRO A 177 -1.32 10.58 -14.54
C PRO A 177 -1.86 11.28 -15.81
N SER A 178 -1.97 10.56 -16.92
CA SER A 178 -2.36 11.07 -18.24
C SER A 178 -3.29 10.09 -18.96
N PRO A 179 -4.27 10.58 -19.75
CA PRO A 179 -5.14 9.73 -20.54
C PRO A 179 -4.39 8.99 -21.66
N GLN A 180 -3.24 9.49 -22.09
CA GLN A 180 -2.41 8.82 -23.10
C GLN A 180 -1.58 7.67 -22.53
N GLY A 181 -1.64 7.38 -21.23
CA GLY A 181 -0.75 6.40 -20.61
C GLY A 181 0.53 7.05 -20.06
N HIS A 182 1.13 6.42 -19.06
CA HIS A 182 2.36 6.87 -18.43
C HIS A 182 3.10 5.71 -17.76
N TRP A 183 4.43 5.77 -17.69
CA TRP A 183 5.24 4.71 -17.09
C TRP A 183 4.98 4.51 -15.59
N LEU A 184 4.62 5.57 -14.86
CA LEU A 184 4.14 5.50 -13.46
C LEU A 184 2.67 5.07 -13.30
N GLY A 185 1.89 5.03 -14.37
CA GLY A 185 0.46 4.72 -14.32
C GLY A 185 0.17 3.24 -14.49
N THR A 186 -1.07 2.91 -14.78
CA THR A 186 -1.52 1.54 -15.02
C THR A 186 -1.35 1.11 -16.46
N LYS A 187 -1.25 2.02 -17.43
CA LYS A 187 -0.93 1.76 -18.86
C LYS A 187 0.24 2.57 -19.38
N LEU A 188 1.09 1.95 -20.21
CA LEU A 188 2.15 2.65 -20.96
C LEU A 188 1.57 3.40 -22.15
N LYS A 189 2.27 4.44 -22.60
CA LYS A 189 1.82 5.27 -23.73
C LYS A 189 1.65 4.47 -25.03
N SER A 190 2.64 3.65 -25.37
CA SER A 190 2.59 2.76 -26.52
C SER A 190 1.40 1.79 -26.51
N GLN A 191 0.94 1.39 -25.33
CA GLN A 191 -0.22 0.50 -25.19
C GLN A 191 -1.53 1.23 -25.43
N VAL A 192 -1.64 2.46 -24.96
CA VAL A 192 -2.82 3.29 -25.22
C VAL A 192 -2.91 3.63 -26.70
N GLU A 193 -1.77 3.91 -27.33
CA GLU A 193 -1.68 4.14 -28.79
C GLU A 193 -2.07 2.88 -29.58
N GLN A 194 -1.67 1.68 -29.13
CA GLN A 194 -2.04 0.41 -29.75
C GLN A 194 -3.53 0.05 -29.54
N ASP A 195 -4.05 0.25 -28.33
CA ASP A 195 -5.45 -0.03 -27.98
C ASP A 195 -6.41 0.94 -28.67
N GLY A 196 -5.95 2.14 -29.03
CA GLY A 196 -6.77 3.22 -29.58
C GLY A 196 -7.77 3.83 -28.58
N ILE A 197 -7.73 3.40 -27.32
CA ILE A 197 -8.67 3.79 -26.27
C ILE A 197 -7.90 4.51 -25.15
N PRO A 198 -8.18 5.80 -24.88
CA PRO A 198 -7.51 6.54 -23.81
C PRO A 198 -7.81 5.95 -22.42
N CYS A 199 -6.88 6.15 -21.49
CA CYS A 199 -7.08 5.80 -20.09
C CYS A 199 -8.17 6.67 -19.48
N ARG A 200 -9.10 6.03 -18.78
CA ARG A 200 -10.16 6.71 -18.03
C ARG A 200 -9.56 7.52 -16.88
N MET A 201 -9.98 8.79 -16.75
CA MET A 201 -9.42 9.74 -15.77
C MET A 201 -10.33 10.00 -14.56
N GLY A 202 -11.57 9.54 -14.63
CA GLY A 202 -12.56 9.68 -13.55
C GLY A 202 -13.30 11.03 -13.58
N PRO A 203 -14.37 11.18 -12.79
CA PRO A 203 -15.30 12.31 -12.87
C PRO A 203 -14.67 13.68 -12.56
N LYS A 204 -13.55 13.72 -11.82
CA LYS A 204 -12.90 14.98 -11.39
C LYS A 204 -11.96 15.59 -12.43
N ILE A 205 -11.66 14.86 -13.51
CA ILE A 205 -10.72 15.25 -14.56
C ILE A 205 -11.43 15.01 -15.90
N PRO A 206 -11.96 16.06 -16.55
CA PRO A 206 -12.53 15.90 -17.89
C PRO A 206 -11.46 15.39 -18.86
N GLU A 207 -11.84 14.46 -19.73
CA GLU A 207 -10.94 13.80 -20.69
C GLU A 207 -10.31 14.78 -21.69
N ARG A 208 -10.94 15.97 -21.88
CA ARG A 208 -10.39 17.09 -22.64
C ARG A 208 -10.34 18.35 -21.76
N GLY A 209 -9.19 19.02 -21.75
CA GLY A 209 -9.04 20.37 -21.17
C GLY A 209 -8.72 20.45 -19.68
N ALA A 210 -8.56 19.34 -18.97
CA ALA A 210 -8.07 19.38 -17.60
C ALA A 210 -6.59 19.77 -17.52
N SER A 211 -6.22 20.61 -16.54
CA SER A 211 -4.82 20.92 -16.27
C SER A 211 -4.04 19.64 -15.96
N ALA A 212 -2.91 19.43 -16.66
CA ALA A 212 -2.02 18.28 -16.46
C ALA A 212 -1.59 18.15 -14.99
N PHE A 213 -1.37 19.28 -14.32
CA PHE A 213 -1.03 19.31 -12.90
C PHE A 213 -2.14 18.71 -12.01
N LYS A 214 -3.40 19.09 -12.26
CA LYS A 214 -4.55 18.57 -11.49
C LYS A 214 -4.70 17.05 -11.66
N SER A 215 -4.49 16.56 -12.87
CA SER A 215 -4.51 15.13 -13.16
C SER A 215 -3.41 14.38 -12.39
N TRP A 216 -2.19 14.92 -12.44
CA TRP A 216 -1.04 14.36 -11.74
C TRP A 216 -1.25 14.34 -10.22
N MET A 217 -1.79 15.42 -9.66
CA MET A 217 -2.08 15.52 -8.24
C MET A 217 -3.10 14.47 -7.78
N TRP A 218 -4.24 14.32 -8.46
CA TRP A 218 -5.25 13.33 -8.07
C TRP A 218 -4.79 11.89 -8.29
N TRP A 219 -4.01 11.65 -9.34
CA TRP A 219 -3.35 10.38 -9.53
C TRP A 219 -2.41 10.09 -8.36
N PHE A 220 -1.56 11.04 -7.98
CA PHE A 220 -0.61 10.88 -6.89
C PHE A 220 -1.32 10.59 -5.56
N VAL A 221 -2.40 11.32 -5.26
CA VAL A 221 -3.26 11.07 -4.09
C VAL A 221 -3.77 9.62 -4.10
N ARG A 222 -4.33 9.13 -5.21
CA ARG A 222 -4.77 7.73 -5.32
C ARG A 222 -3.60 6.77 -5.12
N ALA A 223 -2.50 7.03 -5.82
CA ALA A 223 -1.36 6.13 -5.90
C ALA A 223 -0.68 5.94 -4.53
N VAL A 224 -0.72 6.97 -3.68
CA VAL A 224 -0.11 6.93 -2.34
C VAL A 224 -1.11 6.51 -1.25
N LEU A 225 -2.38 6.86 -1.38
CA LEU A 225 -3.39 6.54 -0.34
C LEU A 225 -4.11 5.21 -0.58
N THR A 226 -3.91 4.54 -1.71
CA THR A 226 -4.54 3.25 -2.00
C THR A 226 -3.50 2.14 -1.94
N GLY A 227 -3.85 1.02 -1.30
CA GLY A 227 -3.04 -0.19 -1.44
C GLY A 227 -3.12 -0.72 -2.87
N SER A 228 -1.99 -1.16 -3.38
CA SER A 228 -1.87 -1.70 -4.72
C SER A 228 -0.98 -2.93 -4.70
N GLU A 229 -1.09 -3.74 -5.72
CA GLU A 229 -0.14 -4.80 -6.04
C GLU A 229 1.32 -4.34 -6.11
N ARG A 230 1.56 -3.05 -6.32
CA ARG A 230 2.89 -2.46 -6.28
C ARG A 230 3.55 -2.63 -4.92
N ASN A 231 2.73 -2.82 -3.87
CA ASN A 231 3.18 -3.02 -2.51
C ASN A 231 3.49 -4.50 -2.18
N ASP A 232 3.25 -5.44 -3.12
CA ASP A 232 3.71 -6.83 -3.02
C ASP A 232 5.17 -6.93 -3.50
N VAL A 233 6.13 -6.63 -2.62
CA VAL A 233 7.58 -6.65 -2.93
C VAL A 233 8.12 -8.07 -3.13
N PHE A 234 7.57 -9.04 -2.41
CA PHE A 234 8.06 -10.42 -2.40
C PHE A 234 7.27 -11.37 -3.30
N GLY A 235 6.42 -10.82 -4.18
CA GLY A 235 5.65 -11.59 -5.15
C GLY A 235 6.53 -12.56 -5.96
N ALA A 236 6.04 -13.80 -6.11
CA ALA A 236 6.65 -14.77 -7.03
C ALA A 236 6.55 -14.25 -8.48
N GLY A 237 7.58 -14.56 -9.29
CA GLY A 237 7.61 -14.22 -10.72
C GLY A 237 8.07 -12.80 -11.07
N LEU A 238 8.52 -12.02 -10.08
CA LEU A 238 9.06 -10.68 -10.27
C LEU A 238 10.53 -10.71 -10.67
N SER A 239 10.90 -9.89 -11.66
CA SER A 239 12.30 -9.60 -11.97
C SER A 239 12.98 -8.82 -10.83
N TRP A 240 14.31 -8.88 -10.74
CA TRP A 240 15.05 -8.10 -9.73
C TRP A 240 14.77 -6.60 -9.82
N ARG A 241 14.74 -6.06 -11.05
CA ARG A 241 14.37 -4.66 -11.29
C ARG A 241 12.97 -4.35 -10.75
N GLN A 242 11.97 -5.15 -11.09
CA GLN A 242 10.60 -4.94 -10.59
C GLN A 242 10.52 -4.96 -9.06
N ARG A 243 11.32 -5.81 -8.40
CA ARG A 243 11.40 -5.81 -6.92
C ARG A 243 11.95 -4.49 -6.39
N VAL A 244 13.04 -3.99 -6.96
CA VAL A 244 13.63 -2.69 -6.56
C VAL A 244 12.64 -1.55 -6.81
N GLU A 245 11.99 -1.51 -7.97
CA GLU A 245 10.97 -0.50 -8.28
C GLU A 245 9.81 -0.52 -7.29
N ARG A 246 9.34 -1.72 -6.90
CA ARG A 246 8.30 -1.89 -5.89
C ARG A 246 8.74 -1.48 -4.49
N VAL A 247 9.97 -1.77 -4.10
CA VAL A 247 10.56 -1.28 -2.84
C VAL A 247 10.59 0.24 -2.83
N LEU A 248 11.15 0.85 -3.88
CA LEU A 248 11.25 2.30 -3.99
C LEU A 248 9.87 2.96 -3.97
N TRP A 249 8.92 2.45 -4.75
CA TRP A 249 7.55 2.95 -4.79
C TRP A 249 6.86 2.84 -3.42
N THR A 250 6.96 1.67 -2.79
CA THR A 250 6.35 1.42 -1.48
C THR A 250 7.01 2.27 -0.40
N ALA A 251 8.32 2.51 -0.49
CA ALA A 251 9.03 3.43 0.41
C ALA A 251 8.56 4.88 0.23
N VAL A 252 8.39 5.37 -1.01
CA VAL A 252 7.84 6.70 -1.29
C VAL A 252 6.41 6.83 -0.73
N GLN A 253 5.60 5.79 -0.90
CA GLN A 253 4.24 5.75 -0.37
C GLN A 253 4.23 5.78 1.16
N GLY A 254 5.04 4.95 1.82
CA GLY A 254 5.19 4.94 3.27
C GLY A 254 5.74 6.25 3.84
N PHE A 255 6.67 6.89 3.13
CA PHE A 255 7.21 8.20 3.50
C PHE A 255 6.13 9.28 3.50
N PHE A 256 5.31 9.33 2.44
CA PHE A 256 4.24 10.33 2.36
C PHE A 256 3.14 10.08 3.39
N LEU A 257 2.77 8.83 3.66
CA LEU A 257 1.89 8.47 4.78
C LEU A 257 2.51 8.90 6.12
N GLY A 258 3.83 8.75 6.25
CA GLY A 258 4.62 9.30 7.34
C GLY A 258 4.45 10.82 7.47
N CYS A 259 4.66 11.59 6.40
CA CYS A 259 4.47 13.04 6.38
C CYS A 259 3.05 13.46 6.75
N LEU A 260 2.03 12.73 6.31
CA LEU A 260 0.64 13.00 6.70
C LEU A 260 0.40 12.77 8.19
N SER A 261 0.99 11.71 8.74
CA SER A 261 0.87 11.37 10.17
C SER A 261 1.79 12.21 11.08
N PHE A 262 2.83 12.85 10.51
CA PHE A 262 3.88 13.53 11.26
C PHE A 262 3.35 14.63 12.19
N PRO A 263 2.53 15.60 11.74
CA PRO A 263 2.05 16.66 12.62
C PRO A 263 1.25 16.11 13.81
N LEU A 264 0.51 15.01 13.60
CA LEU A 264 -0.28 14.39 14.65
C LEU A 264 0.61 13.73 15.71
N PHE A 265 1.45 12.78 15.32
CA PHE A 265 2.25 12.03 16.29
C PHE A 265 3.35 12.87 16.92
N TRP A 266 4.11 13.59 16.09
CA TRP A 266 5.20 14.43 16.58
C TRP A 266 4.65 15.64 17.33
N GLY A 267 3.64 16.33 16.81
CA GLY A 267 3.04 17.50 17.45
C GLY A 267 2.43 17.18 18.81
N VAL A 268 1.71 16.05 18.96
CA VAL A 268 1.21 15.60 20.27
C VAL A 268 2.36 15.29 21.23
N SER A 269 3.44 14.68 20.74
CA SER A 269 4.62 14.40 21.57
C SER A 269 5.29 15.67 22.06
N VAL A 270 5.42 16.68 21.20
CA VAL A 270 5.93 18.02 21.57
C VAL A 270 5.01 18.64 22.63
N ALA A 271 3.71 18.62 22.42
CA ALA A 271 2.72 19.21 23.34
C ALA A 271 2.76 18.57 24.74
N ILE A 272 3.03 17.26 24.83
CA ILE A 272 3.13 16.55 26.12
C ILE A 272 4.50 16.77 26.76
N MET A 273 5.58 16.59 26.00
CA MET A 273 6.93 16.54 26.59
C MET A 273 7.52 17.93 26.85
N ALA A 274 7.21 18.93 26.03
CA ALA A 274 7.80 20.28 26.17
C ALA A 274 7.45 20.96 27.50
N PRO A 275 6.19 20.97 27.98
CA PRO A 275 5.85 21.58 29.26
C PRO A 275 6.48 20.86 30.46
N ILE A 276 6.67 19.54 30.38
CA ILE A 276 7.14 18.72 31.50
C ILE A 276 8.68 18.76 31.61
N TYR A 277 9.37 18.79 30.46
CA TYR A 277 10.81 18.55 30.40
C TYR A 277 11.63 19.59 29.63
N GLY A 278 11.04 20.72 29.23
CA GLY A 278 11.63 21.69 28.29
C GLY A 278 13.06 22.16 28.56
N ASN A 279 13.48 22.21 29.83
CA ASN A 279 14.79 22.70 30.26
C ASN A 279 15.68 21.63 30.93
N ARG A 280 15.36 20.34 30.79
CA ARG A 280 16.12 19.27 31.45
C ARG A 280 17.14 18.64 30.51
N ASP A 281 18.35 18.41 31.03
CA ASP A 281 19.33 17.50 30.44
C ASP A 281 19.13 16.11 31.05
N PHE A 282 18.94 15.13 30.17
CA PHE A 282 18.66 13.75 30.54
C PHE A 282 19.91 12.88 30.61
N ALA A 283 21.05 13.31 30.04
CA ALA A 283 22.28 12.52 30.00
C ALA A 283 22.92 12.38 31.39
N ASN A 284 23.04 13.49 32.11
CA ASN A 284 23.76 13.55 33.38
C ASN A 284 23.00 12.92 34.56
N ASN A 285 21.69 12.70 34.42
CA ASN A 285 20.83 12.22 35.51
C ASN A 285 20.54 10.70 35.45
N GLY A 286 21.11 9.96 34.49
CA GLY A 286 20.89 8.52 34.35
C GLY A 286 19.42 8.12 34.10
N THR A 287 18.59 9.08 33.66
CA THR A 287 17.14 8.88 33.58
C THR A 287 16.75 8.00 32.40
N TRP A 288 15.80 7.09 32.61
CA TRP A 288 15.22 6.26 31.56
C TRP A 288 14.12 6.98 30.74
N ILE A 289 13.82 8.23 31.07
CA ILE A 289 12.69 8.98 30.49
C ILE A 289 12.76 9.02 28.96
N PRO A 290 13.89 9.40 28.32
CA PRO A 290 13.98 9.40 26.85
C PRO A 290 13.75 8.02 26.24
N ILE A 291 14.27 6.98 26.89
CA ILE A 291 14.20 5.60 26.42
C ILE A 291 12.76 5.07 26.48
N ILE A 292 12.07 5.30 27.61
CA ILE A 292 10.68 4.90 27.81
C ILE A 292 9.76 5.71 26.88
N ALA A 293 9.99 7.02 26.73
CA ALA A 293 9.23 7.85 25.82
C ALA A 293 9.32 7.34 24.39
N THR A 294 10.53 7.00 23.92
CA THR A 294 10.73 6.43 22.57
C THR A 294 10.11 5.03 22.42
N LEU A 295 10.16 4.17 23.45
CA LEU A 295 9.46 2.88 23.46
C LEU A 295 7.95 3.07 23.28
N LEU A 296 7.34 3.91 24.12
CA LEU A 296 5.89 4.15 24.09
C LEU A 296 5.47 4.80 22.77
N PHE A 297 6.26 5.76 22.29
CA PHE A 297 6.02 6.42 21.01
C PHE A 297 6.05 5.42 19.84
N GLY A 298 7.10 4.60 19.75
CA GLY A 298 7.22 3.58 18.72
C GLY A 298 6.09 2.54 18.78
N ALA A 299 5.70 2.14 19.99
CA ALA A 299 4.60 1.21 20.22
C ALA A 299 3.26 1.81 19.78
N LEU A 300 2.92 3.02 20.20
CA LEU A 300 1.68 3.70 19.84
C LEU A 300 1.60 3.98 18.33
N LEU A 301 2.71 4.39 17.72
CA LEU A 301 2.78 4.61 16.29
C LEU A 301 2.48 3.29 15.54
N GLY A 302 3.16 2.20 15.88
CA GLY A 302 2.92 0.89 15.25
C GLY A 302 1.50 0.36 15.51
N MET A 303 1.01 0.50 16.73
CA MET A 303 -0.35 0.09 17.14
C MET A 303 -1.43 0.75 16.29
N LEU A 304 -1.24 2.03 15.97
CA LEU A 304 -2.24 2.84 15.28
C LEU A 304 -2.09 2.76 13.76
N THR A 305 -0.87 2.67 13.21
CA THR A 305 -0.66 2.78 11.75
C THR A 305 -0.66 1.45 11.02
N ASN A 306 -0.14 0.38 11.63
CA ASN A 306 -0.11 -0.95 11.01
C ASN A 306 -1.50 -1.47 10.61
N PRO A 307 -2.59 -1.30 11.40
CA PRO A 307 -3.91 -1.74 10.98
C PRO A 307 -4.36 -1.05 9.70
N PHE A 308 -4.10 0.26 9.57
CA PHE A 308 -4.44 0.99 8.35
C PHE A 308 -3.66 0.47 7.15
N PHE A 309 -2.37 0.16 7.31
CA PHE A 309 -1.56 -0.40 6.23
C PHE A 309 -2.00 -1.81 5.83
N ALA A 310 -2.37 -2.65 6.81
CA ALA A 310 -2.96 -3.96 6.55
C ALA A 310 -4.30 -3.82 5.82
N LEU A 311 -5.15 -2.87 6.20
CA LEU A 311 -6.41 -2.57 5.52
C LEU A 311 -6.19 -2.12 4.07
N MET A 312 -5.18 -1.28 3.81
CA MET A 312 -4.81 -0.89 2.44
C MET A 312 -4.45 -2.11 1.59
N ALA A 313 -3.63 -3.04 2.12
CA ALA A 313 -3.25 -4.25 1.41
C ALA A 313 -4.43 -5.22 1.20
N LEU A 314 -5.26 -5.44 2.24
CA LEU A 314 -6.47 -6.26 2.16
C LEU A 314 -7.49 -5.67 1.17
N GLY A 315 -7.56 -4.34 1.09
CA GLY A 315 -8.42 -3.58 0.21
C GLY A 315 -7.80 -3.23 -1.14
N ALA A 316 -6.63 -3.79 -1.49
CA ALA A 316 -6.00 -3.48 -2.77
C ALA A 316 -6.89 -3.94 -3.93
N GLU A 317 -7.04 -3.07 -4.94
CA GLU A 317 -7.94 -3.26 -6.10
C GLU A 317 -7.83 -4.66 -6.71
N SER A 318 -6.60 -5.11 -6.96
CA SER A 318 -6.31 -6.40 -7.58
C SER A 318 -6.70 -7.58 -6.70
N ASN A 319 -6.55 -7.48 -5.37
CA ASN A 319 -6.94 -8.54 -4.45
C ASN A 319 -8.48 -8.68 -4.41
N VAL A 320 -9.19 -7.55 -4.30
CA VAL A 320 -10.66 -7.54 -4.25
C VAL A 320 -11.26 -8.04 -5.56
N ARG A 321 -10.75 -7.57 -6.71
CA ARG A 321 -11.22 -8.00 -8.03
C ARG A 321 -11.04 -9.49 -8.28
N ARG A 322 -9.96 -10.09 -7.78
CA ARG A 322 -9.72 -11.54 -7.91
C ARG A 322 -10.66 -12.36 -7.03
N CYS A 323 -10.92 -11.92 -5.81
CA CYS A 323 -11.80 -12.64 -4.89
C CYS A 323 -13.27 -12.42 -5.20
N TYR A 324 -13.68 -11.24 -5.65
CA TYR A 324 -15.08 -10.91 -5.86
C TYR A 324 -15.28 -10.36 -7.28
N PRO A 325 -14.91 -11.13 -8.34
CA PRO A 325 -15.05 -10.68 -9.73
C PRO A 325 -16.52 -10.41 -10.12
N GLU A 326 -17.47 -11.02 -9.41
CA GLU A 326 -18.91 -10.89 -9.67
C GLU A 326 -19.52 -9.56 -9.21
N LEU A 327 -18.78 -8.70 -8.50
CA LEU A 327 -19.31 -7.41 -8.07
C LEU A 327 -19.64 -6.53 -9.27
N ASP A 328 -20.80 -5.85 -9.20
CA ASP A 328 -21.30 -4.99 -10.29
C ASP A 328 -20.29 -3.92 -10.72
N MET A 329 -19.47 -3.44 -9.78
CA MET A 329 -18.42 -2.45 -10.05
C MET A 329 -17.36 -2.93 -11.05
N TRP A 330 -17.19 -4.24 -11.22
CA TRP A 330 -16.23 -4.82 -12.16
C TRP A 330 -16.82 -5.09 -13.54
N LYS A 331 -18.16 -5.17 -13.67
CA LYS A 331 -18.82 -5.49 -14.94
C LYS A 331 -18.35 -4.63 -16.11
N PRO A 332 -18.24 -3.28 -15.99
CA PRO A 332 -17.74 -2.44 -17.08
C PRO A 332 -16.28 -2.70 -17.48
N PHE A 333 -15.53 -3.43 -16.64
CA PHE A 333 -14.11 -3.69 -16.80
C PHE A 333 -13.79 -5.17 -17.05
N GLY A 334 -14.79 -5.95 -17.50
CA GLY A 334 -14.64 -7.38 -17.79
C GLY A 334 -14.88 -8.30 -16.59
N GLY A 335 -15.63 -7.84 -15.58
CA GLY A 335 -15.99 -8.64 -14.40
C GLY A 335 -16.73 -9.94 -14.75
N ASP A 336 -17.55 -9.96 -15.80
CA ASP A 336 -18.26 -11.17 -16.22
C ASP A 336 -17.29 -12.24 -16.73
N HIS A 337 -16.32 -11.86 -17.56
CA HIS A 337 -15.26 -12.75 -18.02
C HIS A 337 -14.42 -13.25 -16.83
N ASP A 338 -14.05 -12.35 -15.92
CA ASP A 338 -13.31 -12.71 -14.71
C ASP A 338 -14.08 -13.71 -13.83
N THR A 339 -15.42 -13.58 -13.79
CA THR A 339 -16.31 -14.48 -13.05
C THR A 339 -16.38 -15.86 -13.70
N MET A 340 -16.49 -15.91 -15.04
CA MET A 340 -16.47 -17.18 -15.78
C MET A 340 -15.14 -17.92 -15.61
N GLU A 341 -14.02 -17.20 -15.72
CA GLU A 341 -12.68 -17.75 -15.51
C GLU A 341 -12.49 -18.28 -14.09
N PHE A 342 -13.01 -17.55 -13.10
CA PHE A 342 -13.02 -17.98 -11.69
C PHE A 342 -13.79 -19.30 -11.53
N ARG A 343 -15.03 -19.38 -12.02
CA ARG A 343 -15.86 -20.60 -11.96
C ARG A 343 -15.18 -21.80 -12.60
N ARG A 344 -14.55 -21.59 -13.77
CA ARG A 344 -13.76 -22.62 -14.47
C ARG A 344 -12.57 -23.12 -13.64
N THR A 345 -11.88 -22.21 -12.94
CA THR A 345 -10.67 -22.54 -12.17
C THR A 345 -11.00 -23.32 -10.90
N TYR A 346 -12.11 -23.00 -10.25
CA TYR A 346 -12.48 -23.55 -8.95
C TYR A 346 -13.59 -24.61 -9.00
N ASN A 347 -14.05 -25.02 -10.20
CA ASN A 347 -15.15 -25.98 -10.40
C ASN A 347 -16.42 -25.62 -9.59
N VAL A 348 -16.83 -24.35 -9.63
CA VAL A 348 -18.03 -23.83 -8.95
C VAL A 348 -19.08 -23.36 -9.95
#